data_AF-H8GZA0-F1
#
_entry.id   AF-H8GZA0-F1
#
_cell.length_a   1.000
_cell.length_b   1.000
_cell.length_c   1.000
_cell.angle_alpha   90.00
_cell.angle_beta   90.00
_cell.angle_gamma   90.00
#
_symmetry.space_group_name_H-M   'P 1'
#
loop_
_entity.id
_entity.type
_entity.pdbx_description
1 polymer ?
#
loop_
_entity_poly.entity_id
_entity_poly.type
_entity_poly.pdbx_seq_one_letter_code
_entity_poly.pdbx_strand_id
1 'polypeptide(L)'
;MTQTASQDPQVLVPLTTPEEVDQFLQDYPLAAVFKAGTCHKTMQGFGVLETFLQNHELPVGFIRVVDWRPASNHVAQRTGITHQSPQFILFKQGEPQFEVNNWDITPEALSPVFESHVPARSGEGAVATEDNAEPYRRLMHAFLDGQLSEWAFQDQYVTMFRDDASLRSQREFELLSRLFGDPDAYHGGLHQLGAPQERGDLKARVQTLLNDLG
;
A
#
# COMPACT_ATOMS: atom_id res chain seq x y z
N MET A 1 17.68 -7.15 34.48
CA MET A 1 18.16 -6.34 33.34
C MET A 1 17.26 -6.67 32.17
N THR A 2 16.17 -5.93 32.02
CA THR A 2 15.15 -6.18 31.00
C THR A 2 15.67 -5.57 29.70
N GLN A 3 15.97 -6.41 28.72
CA GLN A 3 16.32 -5.97 27.36
C GLN A 3 15.13 -5.21 26.80
N THR A 4 15.33 -3.93 26.48
CA THR A 4 14.42 -3.12 25.69
C THR A 4 14.31 -3.79 24.31
N ALA A 5 13.15 -4.34 23.97
CA ALA A 5 12.87 -4.78 22.62
C ALA A 5 12.95 -3.54 21.71
N SER A 6 13.98 -3.48 20.89
CA SER A 6 14.11 -2.48 19.83
C SER A 6 12.96 -2.70 18.85
N GLN A 7 11.95 -1.83 18.92
CA GLN A 7 10.83 -1.78 17.98
C GLN A 7 11.33 -1.07 16.72
N ASP A 8 12.10 -1.75 15.88
CA ASP A 8 12.48 -1.15 14.60
C ASP A 8 11.24 -1.14 13.68
N PRO A 9 10.82 0.03 13.18
CA PRO A 9 9.68 0.14 12.28
C PRO A 9 9.99 -0.57 10.95
N GLN A 10 8.95 -1.14 10.35
CA GLN A 10 9.03 -1.74 9.02
C GLN A 10 9.51 -0.67 8.02
N VAL A 11 10.63 -0.91 7.35
CA VAL A 11 11.23 0.05 6.42
C VAL A 11 10.48 -0.01 5.08
N LEU A 12 9.64 0.99 4.82
CA LEU A 12 9.02 1.24 3.52
C LEU A 12 9.57 2.54 2.93
N VAL A 13 10.21 2.45 1.76
CA VAL A 13 10.92 3.60 1.17
C VAL A 13 10.44 3.84 -0.26
N PRO A 14 9.96 5.05 -0.60
CA PRO A 14 9.69 5.39 -2.00
C PRO A 14 11.01 5.45 -2.79
N LEU A 15 11.06 4.75 -3.93
CA LEU A 15 12.18 4.78 -4.86
C LEU A 15 11.74 5.50 -6.14
N THR A 16 12.09 6.79 -6.22
CA THR A 16 11.62 7.72 -7.25
C THR A 16 12.62 7.88 -8.40
N THR A 17 13.92 7.68 -8.14
CA THR A 17 14.99 7.74 -9.14
C THR A 17 15.81 6.44 -9.25
N PRO A 18 16.53 6.21 -10.37
CA PRO A 18 17.47 5.09 -10.50
C PRO A 18 18.53 5.04 -9.40
N GLU A 19 19.04 6.19 -8.98
CA GLU A 19 20.09 6.28 -7.96
C GLU A 19 19.57 5.84 -6.58
N GLU A 20 18.32 6.17 -6.25
CA GLU A 20 17.67 5.71 -5.02
C GLU A 20 17.50 4.19 -5.00
N VAL A 21 17.21 3.57 -6.14
CA VAL A 21 17.17 2.09 -6.26
C VAL A 21 18.54 1.49 -5.96
N ASP A 22 19.60 2.02 -6.57
CA ASP A 22 20.95 1.50 -6.34
C ASP A 22 21.42 1.70 -4.91
N GLN A 23 21.13 2.86 -4.32
CA GLN A 23 21.47 3.16 -2.93
C GLN A 23 20.71 2.25 -1.98
N PHE A 24 19.40 2.09 -2.16
CA PHE A 24 18.57 1.21 -1.34
C PHE A 24 19.08 -0.25 -1.36
N LEU A 25 19.40 -0.79 -2.53
CA LEU A 25 19.91 -2.16 -2.66
C LEU A 25 21.34 -2.34 -2.13
N GLN A 26 22.11 -1.25 -1.97
CA GLN A 26 23.40 -1.26 -1.31
C GLN A 26 23.27 -1.19 0.21
N ASP A 27 22.38 -0.32 0.71
CA ASP A 27 22.17 -0.11 2.14
C ASP A 27 21.48 -1.31 2.82
N TYR A 28 20.65 -2.03 2.06
CA TYR A 28 19.92 -3.19 2.54
C TYR A 28 20.32 -4.47 1.78
N PRO A 29 21.27 -5.27 2.32
CA PRO A 29 21.73 -6.49 1.66
C PRO A 29 20.66 -7.58 1.55
N LEU A 30 19.56 -7.49 2.28
CA LEU A 30 18.36 -8.29 2.09
C LEU A 30 17.18 -7.31 2.05
N ALA A 31 16.55 -7.17 0.89
CA ALA A 31 15.49 -6.20 0.67
C ALA A 31 14.57 -6.67 -0.45
N ALA A 32 13.41 -6.05 -0.59
CA ALA A 32 12.56 -6.23 -1.75
C ALA A 32 12.26 -4.91 -2.46
N VAL A 33 11.97 -5.01 -3.74
CA VAL A 33 11.39 -3.91 -4.52
C VAL A 33 9.97 -4.30 -4.92
N PHE A 34 8.99 -3.46 -4.59
CA PHE A 34 7.61 -3.59 -5.00
C PHE A 34 7.25 -2.50 -6.03
N LYS A 35 6.99 -2.91 -7.27
CA LYS A 35 6.52 -2.01 -8.34
C LYS A 35 5.00 -1.99 -8.32
N ALA A 36 4.45 -0.82 -8.01
CA ALA A 36 3.03 -0.58 -7.81
C ALA A 36 2.41 0.13 -9.01
N GLY A 37 1.29 -0.42 -9.51
CA GLY A 37 0.44 0.21 -10.51
C GLY A 37 -0.74 0.92 -9.87
N THR A 38 -1.67 1.38 -10.69
CA THR A 38 -2.88 2.12 -10.27
C THR A 38 -4.14 1.26 -10.31
N CYS A 39 -4.02 -0.07 -10.37
CA CYS A 39 -5.16 -0.98 -10.50
C CYS A 39 -5.36 -1.81 -9.24
N HIS A 40 -6.59 -2.32 -9.03
CA HIS A 40 -6.98 -3.15 -7.87
C HIS A 40 -6.05 -4.34 -7.60
N LYS A 41 -5.41 -4.92 -8.63
CA LYS A 41 -4.40 -5.98 -8.44
C LYS A 41 -3.24 -5.54 -7.57
N THR A 42 -2.84 -4.27 -7.69
CA THR A 42 -1.75 -3.69 -6.89
C THR A 42 -2.12 -3.63 -5.43
N MET A 43 -3.35 -3.20 -5.11
CA MET A 43 -3.85 -3.17 -3.74
C MET A 43 -3.91 -4.57 -3.13
N GLN A 44 -4.38 -5.56 -3.90
CA GLN A 44 -4.41 -6.95 -3.43
C GLN A 44 -3.00 -7.50 -3.18
N GLY A 45 -2.09 -7.36 -4.14
CA GLY A 45 -0.71 -7.85 -4.00
C GLY A 45 0.05 -7.17 -2.86
N PHE A 46 -0.18 -5.87 -2.66
CA PHE A 46 0.41 -5.15 -1.52
C PHE A 46 -0.19 -5.61 -0.18
N GLY A 47 -1.51 -5.82 -0.10
CA GLY A 47 -2.14 -6.36 1.10
C GLY A 47 -1.59 -7.73 1.49
N VAL A 48 -1.40 -8.63 0.51
CA VAL A 48 -0.72 -9.91 0.75
C VAL A 48 0.69 -9.68 1.31
N LEU A 49 1.50 -8.84 0.67
CA LEU A 49 2.85 -8.52 1.14
C LEU A 49 2.85 -7.98 2.58
N GLU A 50 1.95 -7.07 2.92
CA GLU A 50 1.84 -6.51 4.27
C GLU A 50 1.59 -7.57 5.35
N THR A 51 0.77 -8.60 5.07
CA THR A 51 0.56 -9.69 6.04
C THR A 51 1.86 -10.41 6.40
N PHE A 52 2.82 -10.50 5.46
CA PHE A 52 4.14 -11.06 5.75
C PHE A 52 5.01 -10.07 6.53
N LEU A 53 4.98 -8.78 6.16
CA LEU A 53 5.77 -7.73 6.83
C LEU A 53 5.35 -7.48 8.29
N GLN A 54 4.16 -7.94 8.71
CA GLN A 54 3.77 -7.97 10.12
C GLN A 54 4.65 -8.93 10.95
N ASN A 55 5.03 -10.06 10.35
CA ASN A 55 5.72 -11.16 11.04
C ASN A 55 7.17 -11.34 10.61
N HIS A 56 7.60 -10.66 9.55
CA HIS A 56 8.93 -10.76 8.98
C HIS A 56 9.55 -9.37 8.80
N GLU A 57 10.87 -9.28 9.00
CA GLU A 57 11.62 -8.04 8.84
C GLU A 57 12.28 -8.01 7.46
N LEU A 58 11.77 -7.14 6.58
CA LEU A 58 12.29 -6.99 5.22
C LEU A 58 12.13 -5.55 4.74
N PRO A 59 13.21 -4.76 4.59
CA PRO A 59 13.12 -3.46 3.93
C PRO A 59 12.49 -3.59 2.55
N VAL A 60 11.45 -2.80 2.27
CA VAL A 60 10.77 -2.78 0.98
C VAL A 60 10.84 -1.38 0.37
N GLY A 61 11.54 -1.29 -0.75
CA GLY A 61 11.53 -0.13 -1.62
C GLY A 61 10.34 -0.23 -2.56
N PHE A 62 9.55 0.82 -2.70
CA PHE A 62 8.40 0.79 -3.59
C PHE A 62 8.49 1.81 -4.72
N ILE A 63 7.97 1.44 -5.89
CA ILE A 63 8.00 2.27 -7.09
C ILE A 63 6.58 2.42 -7.64
N ARG A 64 6.03 3.62 -7.64
CA ARG A 64 4.80 3.94 -8.38
C ARG A 64 5.12 4.04 -9.86
N VAL A 65 4.80 3.00 -10.63
CA VAL A 65 5.35 2.85 -11.99
C VAL A 65 4.82 3.88 -12.98
N VAL A 66 3.68 4.51 -12.71
CA VAL A 66 3.12 5.59 -13.52
C VAL A 66 3.93 6.87 -13.35
N ASP A 67 4.32 7.18 -12.11
CA ASP A 67 5.01 8.43 -11.75
C ASP A 67 6.53 8.32 -11.89
N TRP A 68 7.10 7.15 -11.58
CA TRP A 68 8.55 6.94 -11.42
C TRP A 68 9.07 5.90 -12.41
N ARG A 69 8.69 6.05 -13.68
CA ARG A 69 9.13 5.18 -14.79
C ARG A 69 10.65 5.00 -14.86
N PRO A 70 11.49 6.04 -14.68
CA PRO A 70 12.95 5.86 -14.70
C PRO A 70 13.45 4.85 -13.66
N ALA A 71 12.98 4.95 -12.40
CA ALA A 71 13.33 3.99 -11.36
C ALA A 71 12.84 2.57 -11.70
N SER A 72 11.60 2.44 -12.19
CA SER A 72 11.03 1.13 -12.56
C SER A 72 11.79 0.44 -13.69
N ASN A 73 12.19 1.22 -14.71
CA ASN A 73 12.98 0.77 -15.84
C ASN A 73 14.39 0.39 -15.42
N HIS A 74 14.99 1.14 -14.50
CA HIS A 74 16.31 0.83 -13.95
C HIS A 74 16.35 -0.53 -13.28
N VAL A 75 15.35 -0.85 -12.44
CA VAL A 75 15.22 -2.19 -11.84
C VAL A 75 15.16 -3.28 -12.91
N ALA A 76 14.39 -3.07 -13.99
CA ALA A 76 14.28 -4.05 -15.08
C ALA A 76 15.61 -4.23 -15.84
N GLN A 77 16.35 -3.14 -16.08
CA GLN A 77 17.67 -3.19 -16.74
C GLN A 77 18.71 -3.88 -15.87
N ARG A 78 18.76 -3.56 -14.58
CA ARG A 78 19.71 -4.11 -13.60
C ARG A 78 19.54 -5.61 -13.41
N THR A 79 18.29 -6.07 -13.36
CA THR A 79 17.95 -7.48 -13.08
C THR A 79 17.81 -8.33 -14.34
N GLY A 80 17.59 -7.72 -15.51
CA GLY A 80 17.14 -8.41 -16.72
C GLY A 80 15.69 -8.92 -16.64
N ILE A 81 14.97 -8.64 -15.56
CA ILE A 81 13.57 -9.06 -15.37
C ILE A 81 12.65 -8.06 -16.06
N THR A 82 11.78 -8.57 -16.93
CA THR A 82 10.78 -7.77 -17.63
C THR A 82 9.88 -7.02 -16.63
N HIS A 83 9.66 -5.73 -16.87
CA HIS A 83 8.76 -4.91 -16.08
C HIS A 83 7.33 -5.51 -16.05
N GLN A 84 6.79 -5.66 -14.85
CA GLN A 84 5.38 -5.99 -14.58
C GLN A 84 4.82 -5.07 -13.49
N SER A 85 3.50 -5.03 -13.37
CA SER A 85 2.82 -4.22 -12.35
C SER A 85 1.44 -4.82 -11.97
N PRO A 86 1.20 -5.18 -10.70
CA PRO A 86 2.17 -5.17 -9.60
C PRO A 86 3.30 -6.19 -9.81
N GLN A 87 4.47 -5.94 -9.22
CA GLN A 87 5.61 -6.85 -9.27
C GLN A 87 6.41 -6.75 -7.97
N PHE A 88 6.70 -7.89 -7.35
CA PHE A 88 7.55 -8.03 -6.18
C PHE A 88 8.84 -8.75 -6.58
N ILE A 89 9.99 -8.19 -6.21
CA ILE A 89 11.29 -8.81 -6.43
C ILE A 89 12.05 -8.81 -5.10
N LEU A 90 12.47 -9.99 -4.64
CA LEU A 90 13.37 -10.14 -3.49
C LEU A 90 14.82 -10.06 -3.96
N PHE A 91 15.63 -9.30 -3.24
CA PHE A 91 17.05 -9.12 -3.48
C PHE A 91 17.88 -9.63 -2.32
N LYS A 92 19.03 -10.22 -2.65
CA LYS A 92 20.09 -10.55 -1.69
C LYS A 92 21.42 -10.09 -2.25
N GLN A 93 22.14 -9.26 -1.50
CA GLN A 93 23.40 -8.63 -1.92
C GLN A 93 23.26 -7.92 -3.28
N GLY A 94 22.13 -7.23 -3.48
CA GLY A 94 21.81 -6.55 -4.73
C GLY A 94 21.39 -7.45 -5.91
N GLU A 95 21.42 -8.77 -5.77
CA GLU A 95 21.05 -9.71 -6.83
C GLU A 95 19.61 -10.22 -6.66
N PRO A 96 18.79 -10.31 -7.74
CA PRO A 96 17.42 -10.80 -7.65
C PRO A 96 17.42 -12.30 -7.31
N GLN A 97 16.69 -12.68 -6.26
CA GLN A 97 16.58 -14.07 -5.79
C GLN A 97 15.21 -14.68 -6.11
N PHE A 98 14.18 -13.86 -6.15
CA PHE A 98 12.81 -14.29 -6.39
C PHE A 98 12.01 -13.16 -7.02
N GLU A 99 11.08 -13.50 -7.91
CA GLU A 99 10.16 -12.56 -8.52
C GLU A 99 8.76 -13.17 -8.61
N VAL A 100 7.76 -12.33 -8.38
CA VAL A 100 6.35 -12.66 -8.57
C VAL A 100 5.58 -11.40 -8.94
N ASN A 101 4.53 -11.51 -9.74
CA ASN A 101 3.83 -10.35 -10.29
C ASN A 101 2.33 -10.61 -10.50
N ASN A 102 1.59 -9.55 -10.83
CA ASN A 102 0.17 -9.60 -11.16
C ASN A 102 -0.66 -10.37 -10.11
N TRP A 103 -1.32 -11.45 -10.53
CA TRP A 103 -2.20 -12.28 -9.70
C TRP A 103 -1.43 -13.36 -8.94
N ASP A 104 -0.17 -13.57 -9.26
CA ASP A 104 0.65 -14.61 -8.64
C ASP A 104 1.20 -14.14 -7.28
N ILE A 105 1.02 -12.86 -6.93
CA ILE A 105 1.35 -12.32 -5.60
C ILE A 105 0.31 -12.83 -4.59
N THR A 106 0.46 -14.08 -4.17
CA THR A 106 -0.44 -14.77 -3.23
C THR A 106 0.32 -15.23 -1.99
N PRO A 107 -0.40 -15.53 -0.87
CA PRO A 107 0.23 -16.10 0.31
C PRO A 107 0.99 -17.39 0.01
N GLU A 108 0.45 -18.26 -0.85
CA GLU A 108 1.07 -19.53 -1.21
C GLU A 108 2.39 -19.35 -1.95
N ALA A 109 2.51 -18.30 -2.76
CA ALA A 109 3.74 -17.97 -3.48
C ALA A 109 4.79 -17.33 -2.55
N LEU A 110 4.36 -16.48 -1.62
CA LEU A 110 5.28 -15.73 -0.75
C LEU A 110 5.71 -16.50 0.51
N SER A 111 4.85 -17.34 1.10
CA SER A 111 5.17 -18.10 2.32
C SER A 111 6.49 -18.86 2.27
N PRO A 112 6.77 -19.74 1.28
CA PRO A 112 8.01 -20.50 1.28
C PRO A 112 9.24 -19.59 1.11
N VAL A 113 9.09 -18.46 0.41
CA VAL A 113 10.17 -17.48 0.20
C VAL A 113 10.48 -16.76 1.50
N PHE A 114 9.47 -16.25 2.19
CA PHE A 114 9.60 -15.54 3.46
C PHE A 114 10.14 -16.46 4.56
N GLU A 115 9.60 -17.66 4.71
CA GLU A 115 10.07 -18.65 5.70
C GLU A 115 11.54 -19.04 5.50
N SER A 116 11.99 -19.11 4.25
CA SER A 116 13.34 -19.57 3.93
C SER A 116 14.40 -18.46 3.92
N HIS A 117 14.00 -17.23 3.55
CA HIS A 117 14.95 -16.16 3.24
C HIS A 117 14.81 -14.91 4.11
N VAL A 118 13.66 -14.71 4.75
CA VAL A 118 13.35 -13.46 5.45
C VAL A 118 13.24 -13.72 6.95
N PRO A 119 14.06 -13.05 7.79
CA PRO A 119 14.03 -13.28 9.23
C PRO A 119 12.66 -12.93 9.81
N ALA A 120 12.19 -13.77 10.74
CA ALA A 120 11.00 -13.48 11.52
C ALA A 120 11.25 -12.26 12.42
N ARG A 121 10.24 -11.40 12.53
CA ARG A 121 10.30 -10.19 13.35
C ARG A 121 10.26 -10.56 14.82
N SER A 122 11.11 -9.91 15.61
CA SER A 122 11.10 -10.05 17.06
C SER A 122 10.11 -9.04 17.69
N GLY A 123 8.81 -9.18 17.41
CA GLY A 123 7.73 -8.38 18.02
C GLY A 123 6.63 -7.91 17.05
N GLU A 124 5.40 -7.76 17.57
CA GLU A 124 4.23 -7.25 16.84
C GLU A 124 4.41 -5.75 16.52
N GLY A 125 4.87 -5.39 15.33
CA GLY A 125 5.09 -4.00 14.93
C GLY A 125 4.16 -3.57 13.79
N ALA A 126 3.39 -2.51 13.99
CA ALA A 126 2.61 -1.88 12.94
C ALA A 126 3.52 -1.37 11.80
N VAL A 127 3.09 -1.56 10.56
CA VAL A 127 3.72 -0.98 9.37
C VAL A 127 3.49 0.53 9.40
N ALA A 128 4.54 1.32 9.50
CA ALA A 128 4.45 2.78 9.45
C ALA A 128 4.48 3.22 7.99
N THR A 129 3.31 3.36 7.38
CA THR A 129 3.14 4.12 6.14
C THR A 129 3.25 5.62 6.47
N GLU A 130 3.91 6.41 5.60
CA GLU A 130 3.76 7.87 5.63
C GLU A 130 2.26 8.21 5.68
N ASP A 131 1.86 9.27 6.38
CA ASP A 131 0.46 9.62 6.67
C ASP A 131 -0.33 10.02 5.40
N ASN A 132 -0.60 9.03 4.56
CA ASN A 132 -1.29 9.10 3.29
C ASN A 132 -2.80 9.37 3.50
N ALA A 133 -3.28 9.26 4.74
CA ALA A 133 -4.66 9.54 5.12
C ALA A 133 -4.96 11.04 5.32
N GLU A 134 -3.94 11.89 5.47
CA GLU A 134 -4.12 13.32 5.76
C GLU A 134 -4.97 14.09 4.71
N PRO A 135 -4.84 13.86 3.40
CA PRO A 135 -5.76 14.44 2.41
C PRO A 135 -7.23 14.05 2.64
N TYR A 136 -7.48 12.81 3.07
CA TYR A 136 -8.82 12.32 3.41
C TYR A 136 -9.35 12.97 4.69
N ARG A 137 -8.52 13.12 5.73
CA ARG A 137 -8.90 13.83 6.96
C ARG A 137 -9.36 15.25 6.67
N ARG A 138 -8.57 16.00 5.90
CA ARG A 138 -8.93 17.38 5.51
C ARG A 138 -10.26 17.45 4.76
N LEU A 139 -10.49 16.53 3.82
CA LEU A 139 -11.74 16.48 3.06
C LEU A 139 -12.94 16.15 3.97
N MET A 140 -12.77 15.21 4.90
CA MET A 140 -13.81 14.83 5.87
C MET A 140 -14.15 15.96 6.84
N HIS A 141 -13.14 16.69 7.36
CA HIS A 141 -13.38 17.86 8.21
C HIS A 141 -14.15 18.96 7.46
N ALA A 142 -13.78 19.28 6.21
CA ALA A 142 -14.49 20.26 5.40
C ALA A 142 -15.97 19.90 5.19
N PHE A 143 -16.29 18.60 5.03
CA PHE A 143 -17.69 18.15 4.97
C PHE A 143 -18.42 18.26 6.31
N LEU A 144 -17.80 17.85 7.41
CA LEU A 144 -18.42 17.92 8.75
C LEU A 144 -18.73 19.38 9.15
N ASP A 145 -17.80 20.29 8.86
CA ASP A 145 -17.90 21.73 9.11
C ASP A 145 -18.90 22.44 8.18
N GLY A 146 -19.48 21.72 7.20
CA GLY A 146 -20.46 22.26 6.27
C GLY A 146 -19.87 23.13 5.16
N GLN A 147 -18.55 23.07 4.95
CA GLN A 147 -17.88 23.77 3.85
C GLN A 147 -18.07 23.05 2.51
N LEU A 148 -18.35 21.74 2.55
CA LEU A 148 -18.71 20.92 1.39
C LEU A 148 -20.15 20.40 1.50
N SER A 149 -20.86 20.40 0.37
CA SER A 149 -22.11 19.66 0.26
C SER A 149 -21.84 18.16 0.22
N GLU A 150 -22.84 17.35 0.57
CA GLU A 150 -22.77 15.88 0.50
C GLU A 150 -22.34 15.39 -0.88
N TRP A 151 -22.92 15.94 -1.95
CA TRP A 151 -22.57 15.59 -3.31
C TRP A 151 -21.12 15.95 -3.66
N ALA A 152 -20.68 17.16 -3.30
CA ALA A 152 -19.31 17.61 -3.58
C ALA A 152 -18.28 16.81 -2.78
N PHE A 153 -18.59 16.46 -1.54
CA PHE A 153 -17.77 15.58 -0.72
C PHE A 153 -17.63 14.20 -1.34
N GLN A 154 -18.74 13.56 -1.72
CA GLN A 154 -18.73 12.24 -2.33
C GLN A 154 -17.94 12.21 -3.64
N ASP A 155 -18.16 13.18 -4.53
CA ASP A 155 -17.47 13.26 -5.82
C ASP A 155 -15.96 13.42 -5.66
N GLN A 156 -15.53 14.34 -4.79
CA GLN A 156 -14.11 14.56 -4.51
C GLN A 156 -13.48 13.37 -3.77
N TYR A 157 -14.17 12.76 -2.82
CA TYR A 157 -13.67 11.62 -2.08
C TYR A 157 -13.46 10.42 -3.00
N VAL A 158 -14.46 10.09 -3.82
CA VAL A 158 -14.38 8.93 -4.73
C VAL A 158 -13.34 9.15 -5.81
N THR A 159 -13.26 10.36 -6.37
CA THR A 159 -12.22 10.72 -7.35
C THR A 159 -10.84 10.61 -6.73
N MET A 160 -10.65 11.20 -5.54
CA MET A 160 -9.39 11.09 -4.81
C MET A 160 -9.08 9.64 -4.49
N PHE A 161 -10.03 8.84 -4.02
CA PHE A 161 -9.82 7.41 -3.70
C PHE A 161 -9.43 6.57 -4.91
N ARG A 162 -10.04 6.81 -6.08
CA ARG A 162 -9.71 6.12 -7.33
C ARG A 162 -8.35 6.55 -7.90
N ASP A 163 -8.07 7.86 -7.86
CA ASP A 163 -6.86 8.42 -8.46
C ASP A 163 -5.67 8.37 -7.48
N ASP A 164 -5.90 8.00 -6.21
CA ASP A 164 -4.88 7.87 -5.18
C ASP A 164 -4.05 6.59 -5.37
N ALA A 165 -2.91 6.79 -6.03
CA ALA A 165 -1.86 5.81 -6.24
C ALA A 165 -0.89 5.67 -5.04
N SER A 166 -1.21 6.22 -3.86
CA SER A 166 -0.40 5.98 -2.65
C SER A 166 -0.48 4.51 -2.23
N LEU A 167 0.67 3.93 -1.90
CA LEU A 167 0.71 2.63 -1.24
C LEU A 167 0.28 2.82 0.21
N ARG A 168 -1.03 2.65 0.43
CA ARG A 168 -1.67 2.65 1.74
C ARG A 168 -1.67 1.25 2.30
N SER A 169 -1.61 1.15 3.63
CA SER A 169 -1.78 -0.14 4.28
C SER A 169 -3.15 -0.73 3.96
N GLN A 170 -3.28 -2.05 3.97
CA GLN A 170 -4.55 -2.74 3.79
C GLN A 170 -5.60 -2.24 4.80
N ARG A 171 -5.17 -1.95 6.04
CA ARG A 171 -6.01 -1.35 7.07
C ARG A 171 -6.54 0.01 6.63
N GLU A 172 -5.68 0.90 6.13
CA GLU A 172 -6.11 2.22 5.63
C GLU A 172 -7.06 2.10 4.44
N PHE A 173 -6.79 1.20 3.50
CA PHE A 173 -7.69 0.94 2.36
C PHE A 173 -9.06 0.42 2.81
N GLU A 174 -9.09 -0.55 3.73
CA GLU A 174 -10.33 -1.09 4.31
C GLU A 174 -11.10 -0.01 5.08
N LEU A 175 -10.40 0.86 5.82
CA LEU A 175 -11.03 1.97 6.53
C LEU A 175 -11.66 2.96 5.53
N LEU A 176 -10.88 3.44 4.56
CA LEU A 176 -11.33 4.45 3.60
C LEU A 176 -12.41 3.92 2.65
N SER A 177 -12.40 2.64 2.30
CA SER A 177 -13.45 2.02 1.45
C SER A 177 -14.80 1.85 2.17
N ARG A 178 -14.88 1.94 3.52
CA ARG A 178 -16.16 1.85 4.27
C ARG A 178 -17.14 2.97 3.97
N LEU A 179 -16.66 4.15 3.54
CA LEU A 179 -17.54 5.29 3.26
C LEU A 179 -18.35 5.11 1.98
N PHE A 180 -17.70 4.69 0.89
CA PHE A 180 -18.34 4.66 -0.43
C PHE A 180 -18.19 3.35 -1.20
N GLY A 181 -17.41 2.40 -0.69
CA GLY A 181 -17.03 1.17 -1.38
C GLY A 181 -15.73 1.31 -2.16
N ASP A 182 -15.30 0.20 -2.78
CA ASP A 182 -14.21 0.19 -3.76
C ASP A 182 -14.75 0.66 -5.12
N PRO A 183 -14.32 1.83 -5.64
CA PRO A 183 -14.80 2.35 -6.92
C PRO A 183 -14.36 1.50 -8.11
N ASP A 184 -13.34 0.66 -7.98
CA ASP A 184 -12.78 -0.18 -9.05
C ASP A 184 -13.27 -1.64 -9.02
N ALA A 185 -14.15 -2.00 -8.07
CA ALA A 185 -14.76 -3.32 -8.03
C ALA A 185 -15.52 -3.59 -9.35
N TYR A 186 -15.12 -4.67 -10.05
CA TYR A 186 -15.54 -5.04 -11.42
C TYR A 186 -17.05 -5.32 -11.60
N HIS A 187 -17.86 -5.10 -10.56
CA HIS A 187 -19.32 -5.05 -10.59
C HIS A 187 -19.83 -3.77 -9.92
N GLY A 188 -19.58 -2.63 -10.57
CA GLY A 188 -20.21 -1.36 -10.25
C GLY A 188 -19.82 -0.81 -8.87
N GLY A 189 -18.59 -0.31 -8.73
CA GLY A 189 -18.03 0.31 -7.52
C GLY A 189 -18.80 1.47 -6.89
N LEU A 190 -19.96 1.85 -7.43
CA LEU A 190 -20.97 2.70 -6.79
C LEU A 190 -22.38 2.07 -6.72
N HIS A 191 -22.64 1.03 -7.51
CA HIS A 191 -23.93 0.36 -7.72
C HIS A 191 -24.15 -0.89 -6.84
N GLN A 192 -23.10 -1.50 -6.26
CA GLN A 192 -23.26 -2.71 -5.45
C GLN A 192 -23.64 -2.45 -3.98
N LEU A 193 -23.52 -1.20 -3.54
CA LEU A 193 -24.00 -0.76 -2.24
C LEU A 193 -25.32 -0.04 -2.50
N GLY A 194 -26.43 -0.60 -2.00
CA GLY A 194 -27.80 -0.16 -2.21
C GLY A 194 -28.05 1.35 -2.08
N ALA A 195 -29.29 1.75 -2.39
CA ALA A 195 -29.70 3.14 -2.52
C ALA A 195 -29.16 4.01 -1.35
N PRO A 196 -28.68 5.24 -1.60
CA PRO A 196 -28.05 6.13 -0.61
C PRO A 196 -28.77 6.22 0.74
N GLN A 197 -30.10 6.06 0.73
CA GLN A 197 -30.99 6.10 1.90
C GLN A 197 -30.83 4.93 2.87
N GLU A 198 -30.27 3.79 2.47
CA GLU A 198 -30.08 2.61 3.34
C GLU A 198 -28.78 2.67 4.16
N ARG A 199 -27.89 3.64 3.90
CA ARG A 199 -26.56 3.72 4.53
C ARG A 199 -26.52 4.55 5.83
N GLY A 200 -27.65 5.03 6.32
CA GLY A 200 -27.72 5.90 7.50
C GLY A 200 -27.10 7.29 7.28
N ASP A 201 -26.91 8.05 8.36
CA ASP A 201 -26.37 9.41 8.29
C ASP A 201 -24.89 9.43 7.86
N LEU A 202 -24.61 10.11 6.74
CA LEU A 202 -23.26 10.22 6.20
C LEU A 202 -22.33 10.96 7.16
N LYS A 203 -22.81 12.01 7.85
CA LYS A 203 -21.97 12.75 8.81
C LYS A 203 -21.53 11.86 9.96
N ALA A 204 -22.43 11.07 10.54
CA ALA A 204 -22.09 10.09 11.57
C ALA A 204 -21.02 9.08 11.08
N ARG A 205 -21.14 8.58 9.84
CA ARG A 205 -20.18 7.63 9.27
C ARG A 205 -18.80 8.25 9.00
N VAL A 206 -18.78 9.48 8.51
CA VAL A 206 -17.53 10.26 8.33
C VAL A 206 -16.85 10.49 9.67
N GLN A 207 -17.61 10.82 10.72
CA GLN A 207 -17.07 11.00 12.07
C GLN A 207 -16.46 9.70 12.62
N THR A 208 -17.12 8.56 12.43
CA THR A 208 -16.58 7.25 12.83
C THR A 208 -15.28 6.94 12.10
N LEU A 209 -15.23 7.18 10.78
CA LEU A 209 -14.02 6.93 10.01
C LEU A 209 -12.84 7.81 10.45
N LEU A 210 -13.08 9.11 10.69
CA LEU A 210 -12.05 10.01 11.22
C LEU A 210 -11.46 9.48 12.53
N ASN A 211 -12.30 8.97 13.44
CA ASN A 211 -11.83 8.40 14.70
C ASN A 211 -11.00 7.12 14.51
N ASP A 212 -11.36 6.29 13.52
CA ASP A 212 -10.67 5.02 13.24
C ASP A 212 -9.31 5.22 12.54
N LEU A 213 -9.14 6.33 11.80
CA LEU A 213 -7.91 6.69 11.08
C LEU A 213 -6.84 7.31 11.98
N GLY A 214 -7.21 7.81 13.17
CA GLY A 214 -6.29 8.49 14.09
C GLY A 214 -6.14 9.97 13.75
#